data_AF-C3YRX2-F1
#
_entry.id   AF-C3YRX2-F1
#
_cell.length_a   1.000
_cell.length_b   1.000
_cell.length_c   1.000
_cell.angle_alpha   90.00
_cell.angle_beta   90.00
_cell.angle_gamma   90.00
#
_symmetry.space_group_name_H-M   'P 1'
#
loop_
_entity.id
_entity.type
_entity.pdbx_description
1 polymer ?
#
loop_
_entity_poly.entity_id
_entity_poly.type
_entity_poly.pdbx_seq_one_letter_code
_entity_poly.pdbx_strand_id
1 'polypeptide(L)'
;CPICRQPVSLPQNGVEGLKDNFFIASLVKAVTEHNKVRQGKDDLLCTSCEEGKPATSRCSECAEFLCESCESAHRLVRATRGHTLIIFEELKTGKYDSVFRARKAPPCSKHPEEILKLYCRTCETPICNACGLFEHRDSQH
;
A
#
# COMPACT_ATOMS: atom_id res chain seq x y z
N CYS A 1 -9.06 -3.19 -18.06
CA CYS A 1 -8.00 -3.40 -17.06
C CYS A 1 -6.86 -4.23 -17.68
N PRO A 2 -5.59 -3.78 -17.63
CA PRO A 2 -4.48 -4.48 -18.27
C PRO A 2 -4.12 -5.83 -17.62
N ILE A 3 -4.50 -6.06 -16.36
CA ILE A 3 -4.18 -7.28 -15.61
C ILE A 3 -5.24 -8.37 -15.84
N CYS A 4 -6.51 -8.03 -15.64
CA CYS A 4 -7.61 -9.00 -15.72
C CYS A 4 -8.41 -8.92 -17.03
N ARG A 5 -8.01 -8.04 -17.97
CA ARG A 5 -8.67 -7.81 -19.28
C ARG A 5 -10.16 -7.46 -19.25
N GLN A 6 -10.73 -7.22 -18.07
CA GLN A 6 -12.11 -6.78 -17.92
C GLN A 6 -12.30 -5.35 -18.45
N PRO A 7 -13.42 -5.06 -19.13
CA PRO A 7 -13.78 -3.70 -19.52
C PRO A 7 -14.02 -2.85 -18.27
N VAL A 8 -13.53 -1.60 -18.30
CA VAL A 8 -13.66 -0.65 -17.17
C VAL A 8 -14.12 0.68 -17.76
N SER A 9 -15.20 1.23 -17.21
CA SER A 9 -15.68 2.56 -17.59
C SER A 9 -14.67 3.61 -17.13
N LEU A 10 -14.17 4.40 -18.09
CA LEU A 10 -13.27 5.51 -17.79
C LEU A 10 -14.08 6.77 -17.46
N PRO A 11 -13.58 7.63 -16.55
CA PRO A 11 -14.10 8.99 -16.36
C PRO A 11 -14.06 9.83 -17.64
N GLN A 12 -14.73 10.99 -17.65
CA GLN A 12 -14.75 11.90 -18.81
C GLN A 12 -13.34 12.28 -19.32
N ASN A 13 -12.36 12.34 -18.41
CA ASN A 13 -10.96 12.65 -18.72
C ASN A 13 -10.11 11.39 -19.04
N GLY A 14 -10.74 10.27 -19.39
CA GLY A 14 -10.06 9.03 -19.73
C GLY A 14 -9.24 8.46 -18.57
N VAL A 15 -8.04 7.96 -18.86
CA VAL A 15 -7.13 7.36 -17.88
C VAL A 15 -6.65 8.38 -16.84
N GLU A 16 -6.51 9.65 -17.22
CA GLU A 16 -6.07 10.74 -16.33
C GLU A 16 -7.10 11.09 -15.24
N GLY A 17 -8.37 10.73 -15.46
CA GLY A 17 -9.42 10.91 -14.45
C GLY A 17 -9.42 9.83 -13.36
N LEU A 18 -8.59 8.79 -13.49
CA LEU A 18 -8.48 7.77 -12.45
C LEU A 18 -7.79 8.36 -11.22
N LYS A 19 -8.33 8.06 -10.03
CA LYS A 19 -7.73 8.53 -8.78
C LYS A 19 -6.32 7.94 -8.64
N ASP A 20 -5.32 8.82 -8.64
CA ASP A 20 -3.95 8.43 -8.34
C ASP A 20 -3.86 7.78 -6.96
N ASN A 21 -3.00 6.78 -6.85
CA ASN A 21 -2.63 6.28 -5.54
C ASN A 21 -1.74 7.33 -4.85
N PHE A 22 -2.34 8.33 -4.17
CA PHE A 22 -1.54 9.40 -3.55
C PHE A 22 -0.48 8.89 -2.55
N PHE A 23 -0.56 7.65 -2.04
CA PHE A 23 0.50 7.11 -1.19
C PHE A 23 1.69 6.68 -2.02
N ILE A 24 1.47 5.99 -3.15
CA ILE A 24 2.55 5.73 -4.12
C ILE A 24 3.04 7.05 -4.70
N ALA A 25 2.15 8.00 -5.03
CA ALA A 25 2.60 9.33 -5.49
C ALA A 25 3.40 10.07 -4.40
N SER A 26 3.06 9.95 -3.11
CA SER A 26 3.80 10.56 -2.01
C SER A 26 5.08 9.80 -1.66
N LEU A 27 5.12 8.47 -1.78
CA LEU A 27 6.31 7.65 -1.59
C LEU A 27 7.26 7.83 -2.77
N VAL A 28 6.74 7.81 -3.99
CA VAL A 28 7.45 8.17 -5.22
C VAL A 28 7.87 9.63 -5.16
N LYS A 29 7.08 10.58 -4.65
CA LYS A 29 7.53 11.97 -4.44
C LYS A 29 8.61 12.06 -3.36
N ALA A 30 8.47 11.37 -2.24
CA ALA A 30 9.50 11.33 -1.20
C ALA A 30 10.80 10.72 -1.76
N VAL A 31 10.70 9.68 -2.60
CA VAL A 31 11.83 9.07 -3.30
C VAL A 31 12.35 9.98 -4.42
N THR A 32 11.50 10.63 -5.22
CA THR A 32 11.88 11.40 -6.42
C THR A 32 12.32 12.81 -6.11
N GLU A 33 11.72 13.50 -5.15
CA GLU A 33 12.21 14.79 -4.63
C GLU A 33 13.54 14.60 -3.90
N HIS A 34 13.74 13.45 -3.24
CA HIS A 34 15.06 13.04 -2.76
C HIS A 34 16.04 12.72 -3.90
N ASN A 35 15.57 12.21 -5.05
CA ASN A 35 16.40 11.95 -6.24
C ASN A 35 16.70 13.20 -7.10
N LYS A 36 15.82 14.20 -7.15
CA LYS A 36 15.99 15.41 -7.98
C LYS A 36 17.06 16.37 -7.46
N VAL A 37 17.50 16.21 -6.22
CA VAL A 37 18.51 17.10 -5.63
C VAL A 37 19.93 16.71 -6.05
N ARG A 38 20.28 15.46 -6.39
CA ARG A 38 21.69 15.09 -6.69
C ARG A 38 21.88 13.93 -7.66
N GLN A 39 22.57 14.22 -8.76
CA GLN A 39 23.33 13.23 -9.51
C GLN A 39 24.48 12.69 -8.63
N GLY A 40 24.25 11.58 -7.93
CA GLY A 40 25.31 10.81 -7.29
C GLY A 40 25.13 10.51 -5.81
N LYS A 41 24.84 9.24 -5.53
CA LYS A 41 25.54 8.43 -4.52
C LYS A 41 25.40 8.82 -3.03
N ASP A 42 24.21 9.19 -2.57
CA ASP A 42 23.86 9.10 -1.14
C ASP A 42 22.59 8.24 -0.98
N ASP A 43 22.79 6.99 -0.56
CA ASP A 43 21.71 6.03 -0.32
C ASP A 43 20.79 6.52 0.81
N LEU A 44 19.48 6.24 0.73
CA LEU A 44 18.60 6.38 1.91
C LEU A 44 19.23 5.57 3.04
N LEU A 45 19.48 6.14 4.21
CA LEU A 45 20.18 5.44 5.28
C LEU A 45 19.21 4.77 6.24
N CYS A 46 19.64 3.64 6.79
CA CYS A 46 18.93 2.95 7.84
C CYS A 46 18.85 3.86 9.07
N THR A 47 17.64 4.05 9.57
CA THR A 47 17.38 4.86 10.78
C THR A 47 17.51 4.06 12.05
N SER A 48 17.64 2.74 11.94
CA SER A 48 17.59 1.80 13.06
C SER A 48 18.94 1.13 13.34
N CYS A 49 20.01 1.47 12.61
CA CYS A 49 21.38 1.08 12.95
C CYS A 49 22.28 2.30 13.14
N GLU A 50 23.29 2.16 14.00
CA GLU A 50 24.29 3.21 14.26
C GLU A 50 25.26 3.39 13.09
N GLU A 51 25.42 2.36 12.26
CA GLU A 51 26.33 2.35 11.12
C GLU A 51 25.83 3.21 9.94
N GLY A 52 24.56 3.62 9.93
CA GLY A 52 23.98 4.41 8.85
C GLY A 52 24.09 3.71 7.49
N LYS A 53 23.85 2.40 7.43
CA LYS A 53 23.97 1.62 6.19
C LYS A 53 22.88 2.00 5.18
N PRO A 54 23.10 1.80 3.87
CA PRO A 54 22.05 1.92 2.85
C PRO A 54 20.81 1.10 3.21
N ALA A 55 19.66 1.77 3.21
CA ALA A 55 18.35 1.20 3.45
C ALA A 55 17.83 0.54 2.17
N THR A 56 17.37 -0.69 2.32
CA THR A 56 16.80 -1.52 1.25
C THR A 56 15.28 -1.55 1.33
N SER A 57 14.71 -1.24 2.50
CA SER A 57 13.27 -1.28 2.74
C SER A 57 12.80 -0.21 3.72
N ARG A 58 11.48 0.03 3.72
CA ARG A 58 10.79 0.87 4.71
C ARG A 58 9.71 0.05 5.41
N CYS A 59 9.69 0.08 6.73
CA CYS A 59 8.59 -0.48 7.50
C CYS A 59 7.41 0.49 7.51
N SER A 60 6.22 0.01 7.16
CA SER A 60 5.03 0.87 7.10
C SER A 60 4.50 1.25 8.48
N GLU A 61 4.59 0.35 9.45
CA GLU A 61 4.07 0.53 10.81
C GLU A 61 5.03 1.36 11.67
N CYS A 62 6.33 1.10 11.57
CA CYS A 62 7.36 1.85 12.31
C CYS A 62 7.72 3.17 11.63
N ALA A 63 7.38 3.35 10.35
CA ALA A 63 7.81 4.47 9.51
C ALA A 63 9.34 4.62 9.39
N GLU A 64 10.09 3.56 9.68
CA GLU A 64 11.55 3.50 9.68
C GLU A 64 12.11 2.98 8.35
N PHE A 65 13.32 3.41 8.02
CA PHE A 65 14.12 2.89 6.92
C PHE A 65 15.09 1.85 7.45
N LEU A 66 15.14 0.68 6.81
CA LEU A 66 15.90 -0.47 7.27
C LEU A 66 16.89 -0.90 6.19
N CYS A 67 18.15 -1.09 6.59
CA CYS A 67 19.10 -1.87 5.79
C CYS A 67 18.78 -3.37 5.90
N GLU A 68 19.43 -4.19 5.07
CA GLU A 68 19.18 -5.63 5.00
C GLU A 68 19.28 -6.36 6.36
N SER A 69 20.25 -5.98 7.20
CA SER A 69 20.40 -6.56 8.54
C SER A 69 19.28 -6.15 9.49
N CYS A 70 18.91 -4.87 9.48
CA CYS A 70 17.81 -4.36 10.31
C CYS A 70 16.47 -4.92 9.85
N GLU A 71 16.25 -5.06 8.54
CA GLU A 71 15.08 -5.71 7.98
C GLU A 71 14.95 -7.16 8.46
N SER A 72 16.05 -7.91 8.39
CA SER A 72 16.08 -9.31 8.84
C SER A 72 15.76 -9.44 10.33
N ALA A 73 16.36 -8.59 11.16
CA ALA A 73 16.03 -8.53 12.59
C ALA A 73 14.56 -8.17 12.82
N HIS A 74 14.03 -7.20 12.07
CA HIS A 74 12.63 -6.76 12.15
C HIS A 74 11.65 -7.90 11.88
N ARG A 75 11.98 -8.80 10.95
CA ARG A 75 11.17 -10.00 10.64
C ARG A 75 11.26 -11.08 11.71
N LEU A 76 12.31 -11.10 12.52
CA LEU A 76 12.54 -12.13 13.55
C LEU A 76 11.97 -11.74 14.91
N VAL A 77 12.01 -10.44 15.25
CA VAL A 77 11.51 -9.93 16.53
C VAL A 77 9.99 -10.08 16.61
N ARG A 78 9.50 -10.68 17.69
CA ARG A 78 8.06 -10.98 17.89
C ARG A 78 7.16 -9.76 17.71
N ALA A 79 7.61 -8.59 18.17
CA ALA A 79 6.84 -7.36 18.09
C ALA A 79 6.66 -6.84 16.66
N THR A 80 7.62 -7.09 15.77
CA THR A 80 7.70 -6.47 14.44
C THR A 80 7.58 -7.47 13.30
N ARG A 81 7.58 -8.77 13.58
CA ARG A 81 7.50 -9.86 12.59
C ARG A 81 6.28 -9.79 11.66
N GLY A 82 5.18 -9.20 12.13
CA GLY A 82 3.95 -9.01 11.35
C GLY A 82 3.89 -7.71 10.54
N HIS A 83 4.90 -6.85 10.64
CA HIS A 83 4.89 -5.56 9.97
C HIS A 83 5.08 -5.69 8.46
N THR A 84 4.51 -4.74 7.72
CA THR A 84 4.68 -4.65 6.27
C THR A 84 5.97 -3.94 5.97
N LEU A 85 6.92 -4.69 5.41
CA LEU A 85 8.16 -4.15 4.86
C LEU A 85 7.99 -3.90 3.37
N ILE A 86 8.25 -2.66 2.96
CA ILE A 86 8.18 -2.22 1.56
C ILE A 86 9.61 -2.20 1.05
N ILE A 87 9.98 -3.21 0.25
CA ILE A 87 11.32 -3.32 -0.35
C ILE A 87 11.40 -2.42 -1.58
N PHE A 88 12.44 -1.60 -1.70
CA PHE A 88 12.57 -0.61 -2.77
C PHE A 88 12.74 -1.23 -4.16
N GLU A 89 13.44 -2.35 -4.28
CA GLU A 89 13.57 -3.07 -5.55
C GLU A 89 12.22 -3.57 -6.07
N GLU A 90 11.35 -3.99 -5.15
CA GLU A 90 10.03 -4.53 -5.45
C GLU A 90 8.97 -3.44 -5.67
N LEU A 91 9.26 -2.17 -5.36
CA LEU A 91 8.41 -1.04 -5.76
C LEU A 91 8.37 -0.89 -7.28
N LYS A 92 9.45 -1.25 -7.99
CA LYS A 92 9.50 -1.20 -9.46
C LYS A 92 8.66 -2.29 -10.12
N THR A 93 8.26 -3.33 -9.39
CA THR A 93 7.53 -4.48 -9.93
C THR A 93 6.03 -4.46 -9.60
N GLY A 94 5.53 -3.44 -8.89
CA GLY A 94 4.10 -3.30 -8.54
C GLY A 94 3.58 -4.31 -7.51
N LYS A 95 4.48 -5.08 -6.88
CA LYS A 95 4.14 -6.16 -5.94
C LYS A 95 3.33 -5.70 -4.73
N TYR A 96 3.49 -4.44 -4.31
CA TYR A 96 2.82 -3.87 -3.13
C TYR A 96 1.52 -3.10 -3.45
N ASP A 97 1.08 -3.03 -4.71
CA ASP A 97 -0.10 -2.27 -5.14
C ASP A 97 -1.40 -2.69 -4.45
N SER A 98 -1.55 -3.97 -4.11
CA SER A 98 -2.69 -4.50 -3.36
C SER A 98 -2.67 -4.06 -1.89
N VAL A 99 -1.50 -4.06 -1.26
CA VAL A 99 -1.30 -3.62 0.12
C VAL A 99 -1.56 -2.12 0.25
N PHE A 100 -1.10 -1.33 -0.73
CA PHE A 100 -1.36 0.11 -0.77
C PHE A 100 -2.83 0.45 -1.04
N ARG A 101 -3.53 -0.35 -1.87
CA ARG A 101 -4.98 -0.20 -2.06
C ARG A 101 -5.76 -0.55 -0.80
N ALA A 102 -5.38 -1.60 -0.08
CA ALA A 102 -6.02 -1.99 1.18
C ALA A 102 -5.84 -0.92 2.27
N ARG A 103 -4.66 -0.28 2.39
CA ARG A 103 -4.43 0.81 3.37
C ARG A 103 -5.20 2.10 3.09
N LYS A 104 -5.73 2.26 1.88
CA LYS A 104 -6.56 3.41 1.47
C LYS A 104 -8.03 3.09 1.30
N ALA A 105 -8.42 1.84 1.47
CA ALA A 105 -9.82 1.50 1.48
C ALA A 105 -10.50 2.34 2.57
N PRO A 106 -11.48 3.19 2.22
CA PRO A 106 -12.15 4.01 3.21
C PRO A 106 -12.77 3.09 4.28
N PRO A 107 -12.83 3.56 5.54
CA PRO A 107 -13.57 2.84 6.56
C PRO A 107 -15.03 2.71 6.12
N CYS A 108 -15.67 1.62 6.50
CA CYS A 108 -17.07 1.42 6.22
C CYS A 108 -17.90 2.43 7.03
N SER A 109 -18.84 3.11 6.38
CA SER A 109 -19.72 4.07 7.04
C SER A 109 -20.54 3.47 8.17
N LYS A 110 -20.82 2.16 8.12
CA LYS A 110 -21.55 1.42 9.15
C LYS A 110 -20.63 0.74 10.17
N HIS A 111 -19.41 0.40 9.76
CA HIS A 111 -18.43 -0.30 10.58
C HIS A 111 -17.11 0.47 10.55
N PRO A 112 -16.96 1.52 11.37
CA PRO A 112 -15.80 2.44 11.28
C PRO A 112 -14.45 1.77 11.54
N GLU A 113 -14.44 0.65 12.28
CA GLU A 113 -13.24 -0.16 12.56
C GLU A 113 -12.84 -1.10 11.42
N GLU A 114 -13.73 -1.28 10.43
CA GLU A 114 -13.53 -2.13 9.27
C GLU A 114 -13.35 -1.29 8.01
N ILE A 115 -12.45 -1.70 7.12
CA ILE A 115 -12.23 -1.04 5.83
C ILE A 115 -13.00 -1.75 4.72
N LEU A 116 -13.42 -1.00 3.71
CA LEU A 116 -14.14 -1.52 2.55
C LEU A 116 -13.21 -2.40 1.68
N LYS A 117 -13.38 -3.72 1.73
CA LYS A 117 -12.52 -4.71 1.02
C LYS A 117 -13.25 -5.55 -0.01
N LEU A 118 -14.58 -5.54 -0.01
CA LEU A 118 -15.43 -6.36 -0.86
C LEU A 118 -16.32 -5.47 -1.74
N TYR A 119 -16.85 -6.02 -2.82
CA TYR A 119 -17.82 -5.34 -3.68
C TYR A 119 -19.09 -6.19 -3.78
N CYS A 120 -20.21 -5.64 -3.32
CA CYS A 120 -21.52 -6.27 -3.49
C CYS A 120 -21.99 -6.04 -4.92
N ARG A 121 -22.23 -7.12 -5.67
CA ARG A 121 -22.72 -7.02 -7.05
C ARG A 121 -24.18 -6.61 -7.13
N THR A 122 -24.99 -7.07 -6.19
CA THR A 122 -26.44 -6.81 -6.16
C THR A 122 -26.75 -5.36 -5.72
N CYS A 123 -25.96 -4.80 -4.81
CA CYS A 123 -26.09 -3.39 -4.40
C CYS A 123 -25.15 -2.43 -5.16
N GLU A 124 -24.33 -2.93 -6.09
CA GLU A 124 -23.30 -2.16 -6.81
C GLU A 124 -22.45 -1.23 -5.92
N THR A 125 -22.13 -1.66 -4.71
CA THR A 125 -21.45 -0.83 -3.70
C THR A 125 -20.31 -1.56 -3.01
N PRO A 126 -19.22 -0.85 -2.63
CA PRO A 126 -18.15 -1.42 -1.84
C PRO A 126 -18.62 -1.65 -0.39
N ILE A 127 -18.29 -2.82 0.17
CA ILE A 127 -18.69 -3.24 1.51
C ILE A 127 -17.49 -3.76 2.31
N CYS A 128 -17.58 -3.78 3.64
CA CYS A 128 -16.60 -4.48 4.49
C CYS A 128 -17.03 -5.93 4.76
N ASN A 129 -16.16 -6.71 5.44
CA ASN A 129 -16.48 -8.09 5.80
C ASN A 129 -17.72 -8.18 6.69
N ALA A 130 -17.87 -7.28 7.67
CA ALA A 130 -19.04 -7.25 8.55
C ALA A 130 -20.34 -7.00 7.76
N CYS A 131 -20.33 -6.04 6.81
CA CYS A 131 -21.47 -5.84 5.91
C CYS A 131 -21.81 -7.13 5.13
N GLY A 132 -20.81 -7.83 4.58
CA GLY A 132 -21.02 -9.09 3.88
C GLY A 132 -21.60 -10.21 4.75
N LEU A 133 -21.23 -10.24 6.02
CA LEU A 133 -21.66 -11.27 6.98
C LEU A 133 -23.06 -11.03 7.56
N PHE A 134 -23.46 -9.77 7.75
CA PHE A 134 -24.68 -9.44 8.49
C PHE A 134 -25.78 -8.83 7.62
N GLU A 135 -25.44 -8.01 6.63
CA GLU A 135 -26.43 -7.27 5.84
C GLU A 135 -26.59 -7.81 4.43
N HIS A 136 -25.51 -8.34 3.85
CA HIS A 136 -25.51 -8.94 2.52
C HIS A 136 -25.32 -10.46 2.61
N ARG A 137 -25.82 -11.06 3.68
CA ARG A 137 -25.81 -12.52 3.87
C ARG A 137 -26.97 -13.12 3.10
N ASP A 138 -26.64 -14.14 2.31
CA ASP A 138 -27.45 -14.52 1.17
C ASP A 138 -28.86 -15.02 1.50
N SER A 139 -29.80 -14.45 0.75
CA SER A 139 -31.11 -14.98 0.36
C SER A 139 -31.74 -14.11 -0.73
N GLN A 140 -31.17 -12.92 -1.00
CA GLN A 140 -31.38 -12.11 -2.22
C GLN A 140 -30.13 -11.30 -2.64
N HIS A 141 -28.88 -11.74 -2.32
CA HIS A 141 -27.65 -10.96 -2.59
C HIS A 141 -26.47 -11.76 -3.10
#